data_AF-A0A950TIC9-F1
#
_entry.id   AF-A0A950TIC9-F1
#
_cell.length_a   1.000
_cell.length_b   1.000
_cell.length_c   1.000
_cell.angle_alpha   90.00
_cell.angle_beta   90.00
_cell.angle_gamma   90.00
#
_symmetry.space_group_name_H-M   'P 1'
#
loop_
_entity.id
_entity.type
_entity.pdbx_description
1 polymer ?
#
loop_
_entity_poly.entity_id
_entity_poly.type
_entity_poly.pdbx_seq_one_letter_code
_entity_poly.pdbx_strand_id
1 'polypeptide(L)'
;MTARDHNNLLGIFFMIQGGLAILIGLMLGIMYGVMGVVMVGAAAKDGGAAVGGIFIVLAFVVGGIVVLLGALDLYTGSRVRKVAPIGRTLGIVISILSLFSFPLGTALGIYGLWFLLGDMGKSLYLGSAAPTGNYGSPNQPPPGNWA
;
A
#
# COMPACT_ATOMS: atom_id res chain seq x y z
N MET A 1 18.38 -10.06 -8.67
CA MET A 1 17.64 -9.86 -7.40
C MET A 1 16.79 -11.09 -7.17
N THR A 2 16.73 -11.61 -5.95
CA THR A 2 15.87 -12.75 -5.58
C THR A 2 14.41 -12.29 -5.42
N ALA A 3 13.46 -13.23 -5.40
CA ALA A 3 12.05 -12.90 -5.14
C ALA A 3 11.86 -12.20 -3.78
N ARG A 4 12.64 -12.57 -2.76
CA ARG A 4 12.61 -11.93 -1.45
C ARG A 4 13.16 -10.49 -1.49
N ASP A 5 14.15 -10.22 -2.33
CA ASP A 5 14.69 -8.87 -2.52
C ASP A 5 13.65 -7.95 -3.16
N HIS A 6 12.98 -8.42 -4.22
CA HIS A 6 11.89 -7.69 -4.87
C HIS A 6 10.74 -7.41 -3.90
N ASN A 7 10.36 -8.40 -3.10
CA ASN A 7 9.33 -8.26 -2.09
C ASN A 7 9.72 -7.27 -0.99
N ASN A 8 10.97 -7.28 -0.54
CA ASN A 8 11.48 -6.34 0.44
C ASN A 8 11.50 -4.90 -0.11
N LEU A 9 11.95 -4.73 -1.35
CA LEU A 9 11.97 -3.43 -2.03
C LEU A 9 10.54 -2.89 -2.19
N LEU A 10 9.60 -3.73 -2.65
CA LEU A 10 8.20 -3.38 -2.76
C LEU A 10 7.60 -2.92 -1.42
N GLY A 11 7.89 -3.65 -0.36
CA GLY A 11 7.43 -3.29 0.98
C GLY A 11 8.05 -2.00 1.52
N ILE A 12 9.30 -1.67 1.17
CA ILE A 12 9.92 -0.38 1.48
C ILE A 12 9.21 0.74 0.72
N PHE A 13 8.90 0.55 -0.57
CA PHE A 13 8.18 1.56 -1.34
C PHE A 13 6.77 1.83 -0.80
N PHE A 14 6.03 0.79 -0.36
CA PHE A 14 4.77 1.00 0.35
C PHE A 14 4.97 1.81 1.64
N MET A 15 6.03 1.56 2.40
CA MET A 15 6.30 2.34 3.61
C MET A 15 6.64 3.80 3.32
N ILE A 16 7.43 4.07 2.28
CA ILE A 16 7.78 5.43 1.86
C ILE A 16 6.53 6.16 1.36
N GLN A 17 5.74 5.52 0.48
CA GLN A 17 4.49 6.06 -0.04
C GLN A 17 3.51 6.38 1.09
N GLY A 18 3.33 5.45 2.04
CA GLY A 18 2.46 5.64 3.18
C GLY A 18 2.92 6.75 4.12
N GLY A 19 4.23 6.83 4.39
CA GLY A 19 4.82 7.92 5.17
C GLY A 19 4.62 9.30 4.53
N LEU A 20 4.85 9.39 3.20
CA LEU A 20 4.59 10.61 2.44
C LEU A 20 3.11 10.97 2.44
N ALA A 21 2.22 10.00 2.23
CA ALA A 21 0.77 10.21 2.25
C ALA A 21 0.32 10.74 3.63
N ILE A 22 0.77 10.15 4.73
CA ILE A 22 0.44 10.65 6.08
C ILE A 22 0.93 12.07 6.27
N LEU A 23 2.17 12.37 5.89
CA LEU A 23 2.71 13.73 6.00
C LEU A 23 1.88 14.74 5.22
N ILE A 24 1.53 14.41 3.97
CA ILE A 24 0.69 15.27 3.11
C ILE A 24 -0.72 15.40 3.69
N GLY A 25 -1.33 14.31 4.16
CA GLY A 25 -2.67 14.32 4.75
C GLY A 25 -2.74 15.17 6.02
N LEU A 26 -1.71 15.09 6.88
CA LEU A 26 -1.58 15.96 8.05
C LEU A 26 -1.38 17.43 7.66
N MET A 27 -0.50 17.71 6.68
CA MET A 27 -0.31 19.07 6.16
C MET A 27 -1.61 19.66 5.60
N LEU A 28 -2.35 18.90 4.78
CA LEU A 28 -3.63 19.33 4.21
C LEU A 28 -4.68 19.53 5.30
N GLY A 29 -4.75 18.61 6.28
CA GLY A 29 -5.65 18.73 7.42
C GLY A 29 -5.37 19.99 8.24
N ILE A 30 -4.11 20.27 8.56
CA ILE A 30 -3.72 21.49 9.28
C ILE A 30 -4.04 22.73 8.43
N MET A 31 -3.65 22.74 7.15
CA MET A 31 -3.86 23.88 6.25
C MET A 31 -5.34 24.24 6.13
N TYR A 32 -6.20 23.27 5.80
CA TYR A 32 -7.64 23.50 5.68
C TYR A 32 -8.29 23.79 7.03
N GLY A 33 -7.83 23.16 8.12
CA GLY A 33 -8.33 23.40 9.46
C GLY A 33 -8.05 24.83 9.92
N VAL A 34 -6.81 25.31 9.76
CA VAL A 34 -6.42 26.69 10.08
C VAL A 34 -7.19 27.69 9.22
N MET A 35 -7.27 27.47 7.90
CA MET A 35 -8.05 28.34 7.00
C MET A 35 -9.53 28.40 7.41
N GLY A 36 -10.11 27.26 7.77
CA GLY A 36 -11.48 27.18 8.23
C GLY A 36 -11.72 27.96 9.53
N VAL A 37 -10.86 27.76 10.53
CA VAL A 37 -10.96 28.49 11.81
C VAL A 37 -10.77 29.99 11.63
N VAL A 38 -9.78 30.41 10.84
CA VAL A 38 -9.53 31.84 10.56
C VAL A 38 -10.72 32.47 9.85
N MET A 39 -11.29 31.80 8.84
CA MET A 39 -12.45 32.30 8.10
C MET A 39 -13.70 32.38 8.98
N VAL A 40 -13.97 31.39 9.84
CA VAL A 40 -15.09 31.47 10.79
C VAL A 40 -14.90 32.64 11.75
N GLY A 41 -13.69 32.84 12.28
CA GLY A 41 -13.39 33.93 13.21
C GLY A 41 -13.45 35.32 12.57
N ALA A 42 -13.00 35.45 11.32
CA ALA A 42 -13.03 36.73 10.59
C ALA A 42 -14.42 37.08 10.05
N ALA A 43 -15.28 36.09 9.80
CA ALA A 43 -16.57 36.26 9.14
C ALA A 43 -17.72 36.71 10.05
N ALA A 44 -17.43 37.29 11.23
CA ALA A 44 -18.45 37.73 12.18
C ALA A 44 -19.45 38.79 11.62
N LYS A 45 -19.29 39.26 10.38
CA LYS A 45 -20.06 40.38 9.80
C LYS A 45 -20.72 40.08 8.43
N ASP A 46 -20.17 39.19 7.59
CA ASP A 46 -20.57 39.10 6.16
C ASP A 46 -20.94 37.68 5.64
N GLY A 47 -21.29 36.72 6.52
CA GLY A 47 -21.76 35.39 6.09
C GLY A 47 -20.67 34.38 5.68
N GLY A 48 -19.39 34.75 5.77
CA GLY A 48 -18.24 33.86 5.50
C GLY A 48 -18.06 32.68 6.48
N ALA A 49 -18.87 32.60 7.55
CA ALA A 49 -18.80 31.51 8.53
C ALA A 49 -19.17 30.16 7.92
N ALA A 50 -20.10 30.14 6.95
CA ALA A 50 -20.45 28.93 6.21
C ALA A 50 -19.28 28.40 5.38
N VAL A 51 -18.54 29.31 4.73
CA VAL A 51 -17.35 28.98 3.93
C VAL A 51 -16.24 28.42 4.83
N GLY A 52 -16.00 29.05 5.99
CA GLY A 52 -15.05 28.54 6.98
C GLY A 52 -15.42 27.14 7.49
N GLY A 53 -16.70 26.88 7.75
CA GLY A 53 -17.19 25.55 8.10
C GLY A 53 -16.90 24.48 7.04
N ILE A 54 -17.04 24.81 5.75
CA ILE A 54 -16.70 23.91 4.64
C ILE A 54 -15.21 23.54 4.67
N PHE A 55 -14.32 24.50 4.91
CA PHE A 55 -12.88 24.23 5.03
C PHE A 55 -12.55 23.31 6.20
N ILE A 56 -13.23 23.44 7.34
CA ILE A 56 -13.07 22.53 8.48
C ILE A 56 -13.49 21.11 8.08
N VAL A 57 -14.63 20.95 7.40
CA VAL A 57 -15.07 19.62 6.92
C VAL A 57 -14.06 19.05 5.92
N LEU A 58 -13.55 19.85 4.98
CA LEU A 58 -12.53 19.43 4.03
C LEU A 58 -11.24 18.99 4.73
N ALA A 59 -10.84 19.65 5.82
CA ALA A 59 -9.69 19.25 6.62
C ALA A 59 -9.81 17.82 7.13
N PHE A 60 -10.96 17.48 7.73
CA PHE A 60 -11.20 16.14 8.27
C PHE A 60 -11.40 15.10 7.17
N VAL A 61 -12.16 15.42 6.12
CA VAL A 61 -12.47 14.48 5.06
C VAL A 61 -11.23 14.22 4.20
N VAL A 62 -10.65 15.26 3.60
CA VAL A 62 -9.50 15.11 2.70
C VAL A 62 -8.26 14.68 3.48
N GLY A 63 -7.92 15.40 4.56
CA GLY A 63 -6.75 15.07 5.39
C GLY A 63 -6.89 13.68 6.01
N GLY A 64 -8.06 13.36 6.56
CA GLY A 64 -8.35 12.07 7.17
C GLY A 64 -8.27 10.91 6.17
N ILE A 65 -8.89 11.03 5.00
CA ILE A 65 -8.82 9.99 3.96
C ILE A 65 -7.37 9.75 3.53
N VAL A 66 -6.61 10.80 3.29
CA VAL A 66 -5.21 10.66 2.85
C VAL A 66 -4.34 10.01 3.94
N VAL A 67 -4.54 10.38 5.21
CA VAL A 67 -3.86 9.72 6.34
C VAL A 67 -4.24 8.25 6.46
N LEU A 68 -5.53 7.92 6.30
CA LEU A 68 -6.03 6.55 6.35
C LEU A 68 -5.42 5.70 5.23
N LEU A 69 -5.37 6.20 4.00
CA LEU A 69 -4.71 5.52 2.88
C LEU A 69 -3.22 5.30 3.18
N GLY A 70 -2.52 6.32 3.68
CA GLY A 70 -1.11 6.18 4.05
C GLY A 70 -0.86 5.16 5.18
N ALA A 71 -1.79 5.03 6.12
CA ALA A 71 -1.74 4.00 7.15
C ALA A 71 -1.94 2.59 6.56
N LEU A 72 -2.83 2.43 5.57
CA LEU A 72 -3.01 1.16 4.85
C LEU A 72 -1.76 0.78 4.05
N ASP A 73 -1.08 1.76 3.44
CA ASP A 73 0.20 1.56 2.75
C ASP A 73 1.29 1.06 3.73
N LEU A 74 1.45 1.71 4.88
CA LEU A 74 2.40 1.29 5.91
C LEU A 74 2.11 -0.11 6.44
N TYR A 75 0.83 -0.42 6.68
CA TYR A 75 0.38 -1.73 7.13
C TYR A 75 0.71 -2.79 6.07
N THR A 76 0.42 -2.51 4.81
CA THR A 76 0.68 -3.40 3.69
C THR A 76 2.17 -3.63 3.49
N GLY A 77 2.99 -2.57 3.51
CA GLY A 77 4.44 -2.68 3.44
C GLY A 77 5.01 -3.58 4.54
N SER A 78 4.48 -3.46 5.76
CA SER A 78 4.88 -4.30 6.89
C SER A 78 4.53 -5.79 6.69
N ARG A 79 3.33 -6.07 6.16
CA ARG A 79 2.86 -7.43 5.88
C ARG A 79 3.58 -8.07 4.69
N VAL A 80 3.84 -7.29 3.65
CA VAL A 80 4.60 -7.70 2.47
C VAL A 80 6.03 -8.07 2.86
N ARG A 81 6.77 -7.21 3.57
CA ARG A 81 8.17 -7.50 3.99
C ARG A 81 8.31 -8.78 4.82
N LYS A 82 7.31 -9.10 5.64
CA LYS A 82 7.29 -10.31 6.48
C LYS A 82 6.81 -11.56 5.73
N VAL A 83 6.48 -11.45 4.44
CA VAL A 83 5.86 -12.52 3.64
C VAL A 83 4.66 -13.11 4.39
N ALA A 84 3.84 -12.24 4.97
CA ALA A 84 2.66 -12.67 5.73
C ALA A 84 1.64 -13.35 4.79
N PRO A 85 0.78 -14.26 5.30
CA PRO A 85 -0.18 -14.99 4.47
C PRO A 85 -1.14 -14.06 3.71
N ILE A 86 -1.50 -12.92 4.30
CA ILE A 86 -2.33 -11.89 3.65
C ILE A 86 -1.51 -10.82 2.91
N GLY A 87 -0.18 -10.88 2.98
CA GLY A 87 0.73 -9.87 2.41
C GLY A 87 0.58 -9.74 0.91
N ARG A 88 0.42 -10.86 0.19
CA ARG A 88 0.20 -10.85 -1.26
C ARG A 88 -1.12 -10.18 -1.65
N THR A 89 -2.21 -10.56 -0.99
CA THR A 89 -3.54 -10.00 -1.30
C THR A 89 -3.59 -8.51 -1.01
N LEU A 90 -3.09 -8.08 0.16
CA LEU A 90 -2.99 -6.65 0.48
C LEU A 90 -2.10 -5.91 -0.50
N GLY A 91 -0.93 -6.47 -0.83
CA GLY A 91 0.00 -5.87 -1.78
C GLY A 91 -0.65 -5.63 -3.14
N ILE A 92 -1.43 -6.59 -3.67
CA ILE A 92 -2.14 -6.43 -4.94
C ILE A 92 -3.19 -5.32 -4.84
N VAL A 93 -4.04 -5.35 -3.81
CA VAL A 93 -5.12 -4.35 -3.63
C VAL A 93 -4.52 -2.95 -3.51
N ILE A 94 -3.52 -2.78 -2.65
CA ILE A 94 -2.86 -1.48 -2.48
C ILE A 94 -2.10 -1.06 -3.72
N SER A 95 -1.47 -1.97 -4.46
CA SER A 95 -0.87 -1.62 -5.75
C SER A 95 -1.90 -1.08 -6.75
N ILE A 96 -3.11 -1.63 -6.80
CA ILE A 96 -4.20 -1.09 -7.65
C ILE A 96 -4.59 0.30 -7.17
N LEU A 97 -4.79 0.49 -5.87
CA LEU A 97 -5.12 1.81 -5.30
C LEU A 97 -4.01 2.83 -5.56
N SER A 98 -2.74 2.39 -5.53
CA SER A 98 -1.59 3.25 -5.80
C SER A 98 -1.58 3.78 -7.23
N LEU A 99 -2.18 3.07 -8.21
CA LEU A 99 -2.21 3.52 -9.61
C LEU A 99 -2.89 4.87 -9.79
N PHE A 100 -3.86 5.23 -8.92
CA PHE A 100 -4.56 6.51 -8.95
C PHE A 100 -3.71 7.69 -8.46
N SER A 101 -2.52 7.43 -7.89
CA SER A 101 -1.61 8.43 -7.37
C SER A 101 -0.40 8.59 -8.30
N PHE A 102 -0.43 9.59 -9.17
CA PHE A 102 0.64 9.84 -10.14
C PHE A 102 1.67 10.86 -9.63
N PRO A 103 2.98 10.70 -9.88
CA PRO A 103 3.63 9.60 -10.63
C PRO A 103 4.12 8.43 -9.75
N LEU A 104 4.42 8.68 -8.48
CA LEU A 104 5.07 7.69 -7.60
C LEU A 104 4.20 6.47 -7.31
N GLY A 105 2.92 6.68 -6.99
CA GLY A 105 1.98 5.60 -6.75
C GLY A 105 1.75 4.75 -8.00
N THR A 106 1.73 5.36 -9.19
CA THR A 106 1.61 4.62 -10.45
C THR A 106 2.82 3.71 -10.69
N ALA A 107 4.05 4.22 -10.51
CA ALA A 107 5.26 3.41 -10.64
C ALA A 107 5.28 2.26 -9.62
N LEU A 108 4.92 2.53 -8.36
CA LEU A 108 4.78 1.53 -7.31
C LEU A 108 3.70 0.50 -7.62
N GLY A 109 2.54 0.94 -8.10
CA GLY A 109 1.40 0.09 -8.45
C GLY A 109 1.75 -0.87 -9.58
N ILE A 110 2.33 -0.36 -10.66
CA ILE A 110 2.78 -1.19 -11.79
C ILE A 110 3.83 -2.20 -11.32
N TYR A 111 4.84 -1.75 -10.56
CA TYR A 111 5.90 -2.62 -10.07
C TYR A 111 5.36 -3.72 -9.14
N GLY A 112 4.48 -3.36 -8.22
CA GLY A 112 3.88 -4.30 -7.27
C GLY A 112 2.96 -5.32 -7.95
N LEU A 113 2.14 -4.89 -8.91
CA LEU A 113 1.31 -5.80 -9.70
C LEU A 113 2.16 -6.75 -10.53
N TRP A 114 3.14 -6.24 -11.25
CA TRP A 114 4.08 -7.06 -12.02
C TRP A 114 4.74 -8.14 -11.16
N PHE A 115 5.24 -7.77 -9.97
CA PHE A 115 5.91 -8.71 -9.07
C PHE A 115 4.95 -9.72 -8.42
N LEU A 116 3.85 -9.26 -7.80
CA LEU A 116 2.95 -10.10 -7.00
C LEU A 116 2.05 -11.02 -7.85
N LEU A 117 1.77 -10.64 -9.09
CA LEU A 117 1.06 -11.47 -10.07
C LEU A 117 2.01 -12.35 -10.89
N GLY A 118 3.29 -12.00 -10.97
CA GLY A 118 4.32 -12.78 -11.65
C GLY A 118 4.70 -14.07 -10.90
N ASP A 119 5.47 -14.92 -11.57
CA ASP A 119 5.84 -16.24 -11.06
C ASP A 119 6.75 -16.17 -9.83
N MET A 120 7.58 -15.13 -9.72
CA MET A 120 8.40 -14.87 -8.54
C MET A 120 7.56 -14.57 -7.30
N GLY A 121 6.52 -13.74 -7.43
CA GLY A 121 5.60 -13.45 -6.33
C GLY A 121 4.74 -14.67 -5.98
N LYS A 122 4.25 -15.40 -6.99
CA LYS A 122 3.51 -16.64 -6.78
C LYS A 122 4.35 -17.70 -6.07
N SER A 123 5.59 -17.95 -6.50
CA SER A 123 6.45 -18.94 -5.85
C SER A 123 6.80 -18.54 -4.41
N LEU A 124 7.01 -17.24 -4.14
CA LEU A 124 7.32 -16.76 -2.79
C LEU A 124 6.15 -16.95 -1.80
N TYR A 125 4.92 -16.70 -2.24
CA TYR A 125 3.74 -16.72 -1.36
C TYR A 125 2.94 -18.03 -1.43
N LEU A 126 2.93 -18.70 -2.58
CA LEU A 126 2.17 -19.92 -2.83
C LEU A 126 3.08 -21.15 -2.93
N GLY A 127 4.39 -21.01 -3.14
CA GLY A 127 5.31 -22.15 -3.21
C GLY A 127 5.43 -22.93 -1.90
N SER A 128 5.09 -22.31 -0.76
CA SER A 128 4.93 -23.00 0.53
C SER A 128 3.52 -23.58 0.76
N ALA A 129 2.56 -23.25 -0.11
CA ALA A 129 1.14 -23.60 -0.01
C ALA A 129 0.63 -24.42 -1.21
N ALA A 130 1.51 -24.79 -2.15
CA ALA A 130 1.17 -25.73 -3.21
C ALA A 130 0.63 -26.99 -2.50
N PRO A 131 -0.61 -27.43 -2.81
CA PRO A 131 -1.08 -28.71 -2.32
C PRO A 131 0.02 -29.72 -2.63
N THR A 132 0.35 -30.56 -1.66
CA THR A 132 1.05 -31.83 -1.87
C THR A 132 0.18 -32.77 -2.72
N GLY A 133 -0.32 -32.28 -3.85
CA GLY A 133 -0.69 -33.09 -4.98
C GLY A 133 0.62 -33.59 -5.55
N ASN A 134 0.89 -34.85 -5.27
CA ASN A 134 1.84 -35.73 -5.91
C ASN A 134 1.94 -35.49 -7.44
N TYR A 135 2.71 -34.50 -7.86
CA TYR A 135 3.29 -34.42 -9.19
C TYR A 135 4.76 -34.78 -9.00
N GLY A 136 5.11 -35.98 -9.43
CA GLY A 136 6.34 -36.67 -9.08
C GLY A 136 7.58 -35.78 -9.12
N SER A 137 8.39 -35.92 -8.08
CA SER A 137 9.74 -35.36 -8.01
C SER A 137 10.53 -35.71 -9.29
N PRO A 138 11.19 -34.75 -9.97
CA PRO A 138 12.06 -35.02 -11.11
C PRO A 138 13.34 -35.82 -10.77
N ASN A 139 13.49 -36.30 -9.53
CA ASN A 139 14.66 -37.01 -9.03
C ASN A 139 14.24 -38.20 -8.16
N GLN A 140 13.60 -39.22 -8.76
CA GLN A 140 13.73 -40.56 -8.21
C GLN A 140 15.15 -41.08 -8.55
N PRO A 141 15.98 -41.44 -7.55
CA PRO A 141 17.27 -42.06 -7.83
C PRO A 141 17.07 -43.38 -8.61
N PRO A 142 18.05 -43.81 -9.42
CA PRO A 142 17.94 -45.01 -10.21
C PRO A 142 17.56 -46.21 -9.33
N PRO A 143 16.64 -47.10 -9.77
CA PRO A 143 16.43 -48.37 -9.08
C PRO A 143 17.77 -49.10 -9.00
N GLY A 144 18.15 -49.47 -7.77
CA GLY A 144 19.45 -50.02 -7.45
C GLY A 144 19.76 -51.27 -8.26
N ASN A 145 21.04 -51.40 -8.61
CA ASN A 145 21.65 -52.59 -9.15
C ASN A 145 21.69 -53.68 -8.07
N TRP A 146 20.64 -54.49 -7.99
CA TRP A 146 20.67 -55.74 -7.24
C TRP A 146 20.31 -56.91 -8.17
N ALA A 147 21.36 -57.64 -8.54
CA ALA A 147 21.39 -58.95 -9.22
C ALA A 147 20.93 -59.00 -10.69
#